data_AF-A0A9E4M5R4-F1
#
_entry.id   AF-A0A9E4M5R4-F1
#
_cell.length_a   1.000
_cell.length_b   1.000
_cell.length_c   1.000
_cell.angle_alpha   90.00
_cell.angle_beta   90.00
_cell.angle_gamma   90.00
#
_symmetry.space_group_name_H-M   'P 1'
#
loop_
_entity.id
_entity.type
_entity.pdbx_description
1 polymer ?
#
loop_
_entity_poly.entity_id
_entity_poly.type
_entity_poly.pdbx_seq_one_letter_code
_entity_poly.pdbx_strand_id
1 'polypeptide(L)'
;MRGEAQISRTRGDQLVWLKVMLRHHGPARFGYRNPVDLVVSRLDVRRDLARELVYLAQRLDDERIERMRRGAVSYVRVLEETRLMEAGASADEIARTRTWASTRSAGSAGSIGA
;
A
#
# COMPACT_ATOMS: atom_id res chain seq x y z
N MET A 1 8.86 13.77 0.71
CA MET A 1 8.81 13.50 -0.75
C MET A 1 9.73 12.37 -1.24
N ARG A 2 11.08 12.47 -1.25
CA ARG A 2 11.94 11.37 -1.81
C ARG A 2 11.81 10.03 -1.05
N GLY A 3 11.72 10.07 0.28
CA GLY A 3 11.55 8.86 1.10
C GLY A 3 10.21 8.14 0.90
N GLU A 4 9.10 8.87 0.81
CA GLU A 4 7.77 8.29 0.62
C GLU A 4 7.62 7.62 -0.74
N ALA A 5 8.20 8.21 -1.78
CA ALA A 5 8.25 7.60 -3.10
C ALA A 5 9.07 6.29 -3.07
N GLN A 6 10.22 6.27 -2.39
CA GLN A 6 11.01 5.05 -2.25
C GLN A 6 10.27 3.95 -1.48
N ILE A 7 9.64 4.29 -0.35
CA ILE A 7 8.80 3.37 0.42
C ILE A 7 7.68 2.80 -0.47
N SER A 8 6.98 3.65 -1.22
CA SER A 8 5.88 3.22 -2.09
C SER A 8 6.35 2.28 -3.19
N ARG A 9 7.54 2.52 -3.75
CA ARG A 9 8.17 1.62 -4.74
C ARG A 9 8.47 0.25 -4.15
N THR A 10 9.17 0.21 -3.01
CA THR A 10 9.47 -1.04 -2.30
C THR A 10 8.19 -1.81 -1.95
N ARG A 11 7.15 -1.12 -1.46
CA ARG A 11 5.86 -1.76 -1.16
C ARG A 11 5.18 -2.28 -2.43
N GLY A 12 5.26 -1.55 -3.53
CA GLY A 12 4.78 -2.01 -4.83
C GLY A 12 5.47 -3.31 -5.29
N ASP A 13 6.80 -3.41 -5.16
CA ASP A 13 7.53 -4.65 -5.51
C ASP A 13 7.11 -5.84 -4.62
N GLN A 14 6.93 -5.59 -3.32
CA GLN A 14 6.43 -6.61 -2.38
C GLN A 14 5.02 -7.08 -2.74
N LEU A 15 4.14 -6.19 -3.19
CA LEU A 15 2.78 -6.54 -3.63
C LEU A 15 2.79 -7.36 -4.92
N VAL A 16 3.67 -7.06 -5.88
CA VAL A 16 3.82 -7.88 -7.10
C VAL A 16 4.27 -9.30 -6.73
N TRP A 17 5.33 -9.40 -5.92
CA TRP A 17 5.81 -10.71 -5.45
C TRP A 17 4.69 -11.48 -4.74
N LEU A 18 3.96 -10.83 -3.84
CA LEU A 18 2.90 -11.47 -3.08
C LEU A 18 1.73 -11.91 -3.96
N LYS A 19 1.36 -11.12 -4.98
CA LYS A 19 0.27 -11.48 -5.89
C LYS A 19 0.62 -12.71 -6.74
N VAL A 20 1.88 -12.81 -7.19
CA VAL A 20 2.42 -14.03 -7.84
C VAL A 20 2.36 -15.20 -6.86
N MET A 21 2.82 -15.02 -5.63
CA MET A 21 2.79 -16.05 -4.60
C MET A 21 1.37 -16.55 -4.31
N LEU A 22 0.40 -15.65 -4.15
CA LEU A 22 -1.00 -16.02 -3.89
C LEU A 22 -1.61 -16.78 -5.08
N ARG A 23 -1.37 -16.32 -6.31
CA ARG A 23 -1.86 -16.97 -7.54
C ARG A 23 -1.36 -18.41 -7.68
N HIS A 24 -0.15 -18.70 -7.21
CA HIS A 24 0.48 -20.01 -7.32
C HIS A 24 0.41 -20.84 -6.03
N HIS A 25 -0.51 -20.52 -5.11
CA HIS A 25 -0.66 -21.21 -3.82
C HIS A 25 0.66 -21.28 -3.01
N GLY A 26 1.46 -20.22 -3.13
CA GLY A 26 2.75 -20.05 -2.48
C GLY A 26 2.76 -20.36 -0.99
N PRO A 27 1.83 -19.84 -0.17
CA PRO A 27 1.79 -20.15 1.26
C PRO A 27 1.80 -21.67 1.54
N ALA A 28 0.94 -22.43 0.87
CA ALA A 28 0.88 -23.89 1.03
C ALA A 28 2.16 -24.58 0.54
N ARG A 29 2.69 -24.17 -0.61
CA ARG A 29 3.92 -24.74 -1.19
C ARG A 29 5.15 -24.56 -0.29
N PHE A 30 5.19 -23.48 0.47
CA PHE A 30 6.26 -23.21 1.42
C PHE A 30 5.94 -23.61 2.86
N GLY A 31 4.84 -24.34 3.09
CA GLY A 31 4.48 -24.87 4.42
C GLY A 31 3.88 -23.85 5.39
N TYR A 32 3.43 -22.70 4.92
CA TYR A 32 2.76 -21.69 5.76
C TYR A 32 1.25 -21.90 5.78
N ARG A 33 0.65 -21.76 6.98
CA ARG A 33 -0.80 -21.91 7.18
C ARG A 33 -1.61 -20.74 6.62
N ASN A 34 -1.04 -19.54 6.60
CA ASN A 34 -1.68 -18.36 6.04
C ASN A 34 -0.65 -17.47 5.32
N PRO A 35 -1.09 -16.60 4.39
CA PRO A 35 -0.18 -15.71 3.67
C PRO A 35 0.56 -14.71 4.55
N VAL A 36 0.01 -14.32 5.71
CA VAL A 36 0.63 -13.33 6.60
C VAL A 36 1.92 -13.89 7.18
N ASP A 37 1.93 -15.15 7.62
CA ASP A 37 3.12 -15.79 8.18
C ASP A 37 4.24 -15.95 7.12
N LEU A 38 3.87 -16.26 5.87
CA LEU A 38 4.79 -16.26 4.74
C LEU A 38 5.42 -14.87 4.57
N VAL A 39 4.62 -13.80 4.58
CA VAL A 39 5.10 -12.43 4.38
C VAL A 39 6.01 -11.98 5.51
N VAL A 40 5.63 -12.23 6.77
CA VAL A 40 6.48 -11.94 7.94
C VAL A 40 7.83 -12.65 7.79
N SER A 41 7.83 -13.93 7.44
CA SER A 41 9.05 -14.73 7.34
C SER A 41 9.93 -14.38 6.13
N ARG A 42 9.34 -14.03 4.98
CA ARG A 42 10.11 -13.82 3.73
C ARG A 42 10.52 -12.39 3.48
N LEU A 43 9.75 -11.43 3.98
CA LEU A 43 10.05 -10.02 3.80
C LEU A 43 10.67 -9.38 5.06
N ASP A 44 10.81 -10.15 6.14
CA ASP A 44 11.30 -9.68 7.45
C ASP A 44 10.61 -8.40 7.90
N VAL A 45 9.27 -8.46 7.92
CA VAL A 45 8.41 -7.34 8.29
C VAL A 45 7.57 -7.67 9.50
N ARG A 46 7.20 -6.63 10.25
CA ARG A 46 6.22 -6.75 11.33
C ARG A 46 4.88 -7.29 10.83
N ARG A 47 4.16 -7.99 11.71
CA ARG A 47 2.90 -8.67 11.40
C ARG A 47 1.78 -7.72 10.96
N ASP A 48 1.76 -6.48 11.46
CA ASP A 48 0.82 -5.44 11.05
C ASP A 48 1.01 -5.08 9.57
N LEU A 49 2.25 -4.78 9.16
CA LEU A 49 2.57 -4.51 7.77
C LEU A 49 2.31 -5.73 6.87
N ALA A 50 2.63 -6.94 7.35
CA ALA A 50 2.33 -8.16 6.60
C ALA A 50 0.82 -8.32 6.31
N ARG A 51 -0.04 -8.01 7.30
CA ARG A 51 -1.50 -8.02 7.11
C ARG A 51 -1.94 -7.01 6.07
N GLU A 52 -1.39 -5.80 6.08
CA GLU A 52 -1.71 -4.77 5.09
C GLU A 52 -1.27 -5.16 3.69
N LEU A 53 -0.07 -5.74 3.54
CA LEU A 53 0.41 -6.21 2.24
C LEU A 53 -0.48 -7.34 1.68
N VAL A 54 -0.86 -8.32 2.52
CA VAL A 54 -1.78 -9.39 2.11
C VAL A 54 -3.15 -8.82 1.74
N TYR A 55 -3.67 -7.92 2.56
CA TYR A 55 -4.96 -7.25 2.33
C TYR A 55 -4.99 -6.55 0.97
N LEU A 56 -3.95 -5.77 0.66
CA LEU A 56 -3.84 -5.05 -0.61
C LEU A 56 -3.59 -5.97 -1.79
N ALA A 57 -2.72 -6.98 -1.66
CA ALA A 57 -2.43 -7.90 -2.77
C ALA A 57 -3.67 -8.68 -3.25
N GLN A 58 -4.64 -8.90 -2.36
CA GLN A 58 -5.92 -9.54 -2.68
C GLN A 58 -6.94 -8.61 -3.36
N ARG A 59 -6.76 -7.28 -3.27
CA ARG A 59 -7.77 -6.28 -3.66
C ARG A 59 -7.35 -5.39 -4.81
N LEU A 60 -6.07 -5.07 -4.90
CA LEU A 60 -5.57 -4.15 -5.91
C LEU A 60 -5.43 -4.87 -7.26
N ASP A 61 -5.84 -4.19 -8.32
CA ASP A 61 -5.49 -4.56 -9.69
C ASP A 61 -3.99 -4.35 -9.96
N ASP A 62 -3.50 -4.90 -11.08
CA ASP A 62 -2.08 -4.84 -11.44
C ASP A 62 -1.64 -3.41 -11.81
N GLU A 63 -2.51 -2.61 -12.41
CA GLU A 63 -2.20 -1.23 -12.83
C GLU A 63 -1.94 -0.35 -11.60
N ARG A 64 -2.76 -0.49 -10.55
CA ARG A 64 -2.65 0.24 -9.30
C ARG A 64 -1.35 -0.08 -8.58
N ILE A 65 -0.96 -1.36 -8.54
CA ILE A 65 0.32 -1.79 -7.98
C ILE A 65 1.49 -1.22 -8.80
N GLU A 66 1.40 -1.25 -10.13
CA GLU A 66 2.45 -0.71 -11.01
C GLU A 66 2.61 0.81 -10.84
N ARG A 67 1.52 1.55 -10.64
CA ARG A 67 1.60 2.99 -10.28
C ARG A 67 2.33 3.22 -8.96
N MET A 68 2.16 2.34 -7.96
CA MET A 68 2.93 2.41 -6.71
C MET A 68 4.42 2.15 -6.95
N ARG A 69 4.75 1.15 -7.78
CA ARG A 69 6.14 0.80 -8.17
C ARG A 69 6.87 1.90 -8.93
N ARG A 70 6.13 2.78 -9.61
CA ARG A 70 6.69 3.99 -10.23
C ARG A 70 6.80 5.16 -9.26
N GLY A 71 6.29 5.02 -8.03
CA GLY A 71 6.20 6.10 -7.05
C GLY A 71 5.13 7.15 -7.40
N ALA A 72 4.22 6.84 -8.34
CA ALA A 72 3.19 7.76 -8.80
C ALA A 72 2.00 7.84 -7.83
N VAL A 73 1.85 6.88 -6.92
CA VAL A 73 0.86 6.90 -5.83
C VAL A 73 1.49 6.38 -4.54
N SER A 74 1.07 6.94 -3.41
CA SER A 74 1.58 6.59 -2.08
C SER A 74 0.97 5.27 -1.58
N TYR A 75 1.79 4.42 -0.95
CA TYR A 75 1.31 3.21 -0.26
C TYR A 75 0.24 3.51 0.79
N VAL A 76 0.48 4.48 1.67
CA VAL A 76 -0.45 4.84 2.76
C VAL A 76 -1.79 5.28 2.18
N ARG A 77 -1.73 6.10 1.13
CA ARG A 77 -2.93 6.58 0.45
C ARG A 77 -3.70 5.45 -0.21
N VAL A 78 -3.02 4.52 -0.88
CA VAL A 78 -3.69 3.37 -1.48
C VAL A 78 -4.38 2.53 -0.41
N LEU A 79 -3.72 2.29 0.73
CA LEU A 79 -4.31 1.57 1.85
C LEU A 79 -5.57 2.22 2.41
N GLU A 80 -5.55 3.54 2.62
CA GLU A 80 -6.70 4.30 3.07
C GLU A 80 -7.84 4.31 2.05
N GLU A 81 -7.54 4.56 0.77
CA GLU A 81 -8.55 4.57 -0.29
C GLU A 81 -9.20 3.18 -0.43
N THR A 82 -8.45 2.08 -0.35
CA THR A 82 -9.01 0.72 -0.39
C THR A 82 -9.93 0.45 0.80
N ARG A 83 -9.54 0.86 2.02
CA ARG A 83 -10.40 0.71 3.22
C ARG A 83 -11.69 1.52 3.11
N LEU A 84 -11.61 2.75 2.58
CA LEU A 84 -12.78 3.60 2.36
C LEU A 84 -13.73 3.00 1.31
N MET A 85 -13.19 2.49 0.20
CA MET A 85 -13.99 1.81 -0.82
C MET A 85 -14.76 0.62 -0.24
N GLU A 86 -14.12 -0.20 0.59
CA GLU A 86 -14.79 -1.33 1.25
C GLU A 86 -15.82 -0.91 2.29
N ALA A 87 -15.61 0.24 2.95
CA ALA A 87 -16.59 0.83 3.85
C ALA A 87 -17.79 1.46 3.12
N GLY A 88 -17.83 1.39 1.78
CA GLY A 88 -18.91 1.95 0.97
C GLY A 88 -18.81 3.44 0.72
N ALA A 89 -17.63 4.06 0.95
CA ALA A 89 -17.42 5.46 0.65
C ALA A 89 -17.58 5.74 -0.84
N SER A 90 -18.23 6.85 -1.16
CA SER A 90 -18.40 7.35 -2.52
C SER A 90 -17.06 7.78 -3.14
N ALA A 91 -17.02 7.81 -4.47
CA ALA A 91 -15.85 8.31 -5.20
C ALA A 91 -15.49 9.76 -4.81
N ASP A 92 -16.49 10.58 -4.48
CA ASP A 92 -16.31 11.97 -4.06
C ASP A 92 -15.75 12.09 -2.64
N GLU A 93 -16.15 11.21 -1.72
CA GLU A 93 -15.54 11.11 -0.38
C GLU A 93 -14.08 10.71 -0.46
N ILE A 94 -13.78 9.72 -1.31
CA ILE A 94 -12.41 9.28 -1.58
C ILE A 94 -11.61 10.37 -2.31
N ALA A 95 -12.23 11.18 -3.17
CA ALA A 95 -11.55 12.29 -3.82
C ALA A 95 -11.19 13.41 -2.84
N ARG A 96 -12.08 13.72 -1.88
CA ARG A 96 -11.84 14.75 -0.85
C ARG A 96 -10.65 14.45 0.05
N THR A 97 -10.39 13.17 0.36
CA THR A 97 -9.18 12.79 1.12
C THR A 97 -7.89 13.06 0.34
N ARG A 98 -7.92 13.03 -1.00
CA ARG A 98 -6.76 13.38 -1.86
C ARG A 98 -6.39 14.86 -1.77
N THR A 99 -7.40 15.71 -1.74
CA THR A 99 -7.21 17.17 -1.74
C THR A 99 -6.65 17.63 -0.40
N TRP A 100 -7.19 17.12 0.70
CA TRP A 100 -6.80 17.54 2.06
C TRP A 100 -5.37 17.14 2.45
N ALA A 101 -4.89 15.96 2.03
CA ALA A 101 -3.51 15.52 2.25
C ALA A 101 -2.48 16.38 1.48
N SER A 102 -2.87 16.88 0.30
CA SER A 102 -2.02 17.75 -0.53
C SER A 102 -1.89 19.15 0.06
N THR A 103 -2.97 19.71 0.65
CA THR A 103 -2.95 21.02 1.30
C THR A 103 -2.09 21.03 2.57
N ARG A 104 -2.12 19.95 3.36
CA ARG A 104 -1.33 19.86 4.60
C ARG A 104 0.18 19.71 4.33
N SER A 105 0.55 19.01 3.26
CA SER A 105 1.96 18.86 2.84
C SER A 105 2.55 20.17 2.30
N ALA A 106 1.72 21.06 1.75
CA ALA A 106 2.12 22.40 1.31
C ALA A 106 2.15 23.42 2.47
N GLY A 107 1.26 23.27 3.46
CA GLY A 107 1.16 24.18 4.61
C GLY A 107 2.31 24.10 5.63
N SER A 108 3.05 22.98 5.69
CA SER A 108 4.20 22.84 6.60
C SER A 108 5.50 23.47 6.08
N ALA A 109 5.53 23.99 4.86
CA ALA A 109 6.71 24.66 4.29
C ALA A 109 6.70 26.20 4.45
N GLY A 110 5.69 26.76 5.12
CA GLY A 110 5.43 28.21 5.16
C GLY A 110 5.60 28.91 6.51
N SER A 111 6.29 28.32 7.49
CA SER A 111 6.52 28.99 8.79
C SER A 111 7.96 28.86 9.25
N ILE A 112 8.86 29.52 8.54
CA ILE A 112 10.06 30.10 9.15
C ILE A 112 10.06 31.56 8.68
N GLY A 113 9.34 32.38 9.44
CA GLY A 113 9.28 33.82 9.26
C GLY A 113 9.66 34.49 10.57
N ALA A 114 10.30 35.66 10.40
CA ALA A 114 10.87 36.59 11.37
C ALA A 114 12.31 36.29 11.80
#